data_AF-A0A0B7IC99-F1
#
_entry.id   AF-A0A0B7IC99-F1
#
_cell.length_a   1.000
_cell.length_b   1.000
_cell.length_c   1.000
_cell.angle_alpha   90.00
_cell.angle_beta   90.00
_cell.angle_gamma   90.00
#
_symmetry.space_group_name_H-M   'P 1'
#
loop_
_entity.id
_entity.type
_entity.pdbx_description
1 polymer ?
#
loop_
_entity_poly.entity_id
_entity_poly.type
_entity_poly.pdbx_seq_one_letter_code
_entity_poly.pdbx_strand_id
1 'polypeptide(L)'
;MCVSIASAQHLYTGATPYSQYYGENPSCEEYGCSQIKVTTSNSDVLVTIKKKGKVVRHAFIEANDSYTFSFANGTYQVFFYYGKGWNPNKIMKTKNGTIKGGFSYNEHFGKDNPQSLYNNVLEYRLILQQNGNFSTKPSNVQEAL
;
A
#
# COMPACT_ATOMS: atom_id res chain seq x y z
N MET A 1 32.30 -18.58 -0.98
CA MET A 1 31.17 -17.94 -0.27
C MET A 1 30.52 -16.97 -1.24
N CYS A 2 29.37 -17.31 -1.82
CA CYS A 2 28.61 -16.37 -2.62
C CYS A 2 27.74 -15.54 -1.67
N VAL A 3 28.07 -14.26 -1.52
CA VAL A 3 27.16 -13.29 -0.92
C VAL A 3 26.06 -13.07 -1.95
N SER A 4 24.90 -13.70 -1.76
CA SER A 4 23.71 -13.42 -2.56
C SER A 4 23.25 -12.00 -2.23
N ILE A 5 23.71 -11.04 -3.02
CA ILE A 5 23.11 -9.70 -3.05
C ILE A 5 21.70 -9.92 -3.60
N ALA A 6 20.68 -9.80 -2.75
CA ALA A 6 19.30 -9.80 -3.23
C ALA A 6 19.14 -8.60 -4.18
N SER A 7 19.00 -8.84 -5.47
CA SER A 7 18.71 -7.79 -6.43
C SER A 7 17.35 -7.18 -6.09
N ALA A 8 17.29 -5.85 -6.02
CA ALA A 8 16.02 -5.15 -5.92
C ALA A 8 15.20 -5.51 -7.16
N GLN A 9 13.97 -6.00 -6.96
CA GLN A 9 13.08 -6.31 -8.06
C GLN A 9 12.29 -5.05 -8.41
N HIS A 10 12.34 -4.65 -9.68
CA HIS A 10 11.53 -3.56 -10.18
C HIS A 10 10.05 -3.99 -10.18
N LEU A 11 9.19 -3.22 -9.53
CA LEU A 11 7.74 -3.39 -9.55
C LEU A 11 7.15 -2.19 -10.30
N TYR A 12 6.14 -2.47 -11.13
CA TYR A 12 5.40 -1.42 -11.83
C TYR A 12 4.21 -0.95 -10.98
N THR A 13 3.73 0.26 -11.21
CA THR A 13 2.50 0.76 -10.57
C THR A 13 1.29 -0.15 -10.82
N GLY A 14 0.61 -0.52 -9.73
CA GLY A 14 -0.51 -1.45 -9.75
C GLY A 14 -0.11 -2.91 -9.48
N ALA A 15 1.18 -3.24 -9.43
CA ALA A 15 1.64 -4.58 -9.09
C ALA A 15 1.15 -4.97 -7.68
N THR A 16 0.78 -6.24 -7.51
CA THR A 16 0.24 -6.80 -6.26
C THR A 16 1.25 -7.78 -5.64
N PRO A 17 2.36 -7.31 -5.02
CA PRO A 17 3.44 -8.20 -4.58
C PRO A 17 3.05 -9.14 -3.42
N TYR A 18 1.94 -8.86 -2.72
CA TYR A 18 1.38 -9.73 -1.68
C TYR A 18 0.20 -10.58 -2.15
N SER A 19 0.06 -10.85 -3.45
CA SER A 19 -1.04 -11.65 -4.01
C SER A 19 -1.11 -13.05 -3.38
N GLN A 20 0.02 -13.67 -3.07
CA GLN A 20 0.06 -14.96 -2.36
C GLN A 20 -0.58 -14.94 -0.95
N TYR A 21 -0.72 -13.76 -0.33
CA TYR A 21 -1.27 -13.60 1.02
C TYR A 21 -2.69 -13.02 1.01
N TYR A 22 -2.98 -12.11 0.09
CA TYR A 22 -4.23 -11.32 0.09
C TYR A 22 -5.05 -11.45 -1.20
N GLY A 23 -4.54 -12.19 -2.20
CA GLY A 23 -5.10 -12.20 -3.55
C GLY A 23 -4.74 -10.96 -4.35
N GLU A 24 -5.17 -10.94 -5.61
CA GLU A 24 -5.09 -9.78 -6.49
C GLU A 24 -6.25 -8.80 -6.22
N ASN A 25 -6.27 -7.67 -6.92
CA ASN A 25 -7.33 -6.68 -6.78
C ASN A 25 -8.49 -6.99 -7.77
N PRO A 26 -9.63 -7.54 -7.32
CA PRO A 26 -10.76 -7.76 -8.22
C PRO A 26 -11.38 -6.43 -8.66
N SER A 27 -11.91 -6.45 -9.89
CA SER A 27 -12.80 -5.43 -10.41
C SER A 27 -14.01 -5.26 -9.50
N CYS A 28 -14.54 -4.05 -9.48
CA CYS A 28 -15.87 -3.80 -8.94
C CYS A 28 -16.85 -3.80 -10.11
N GLU A 29 -17.74 -4.78 -10.15
CA GLU A 29 -18.72 -4.98 -11.23
C GLU A 29 -20.13 -4.50 -10.84
N GLU A 30 -20.29 -3.99 -9.61
CA GLU A 30 -21.56 -3.47 -9.11
C GLU A 30 -21.82 -2.03 -9.58
N TYR A 31 -23.10 -1.64 -9.64
CA TYR A 31 -23.48 -0.25 -9.87
C TYR A 31 -23.12 0.58 -8.62
N GLY A 32 -22.25 1.60 -8.79
CA GLY A 32 -21.85 2.48 -7.68
C GLY A 32 -20.57 2.06 -6.96
N CYS A 33 -19.50 1.76 -7.70
CA CYS A 33 -18.19 1.51 -7.10
C CYS A 33 -17.65 2.76 -6.39
N SER A 34 -17.11 2.55 -5.19
CA SER A 34 -16.29 3.53 -4.51
C SER A 34 -14.82 3.36 -4.93
N GLN A 35 -14.07 4.46 -4.90
CA GLN A 35 -12.69 4.46 -5.33
C GLN A 35 -11.78 5.14 -4.31
N ILE A 36 -10.55 4.63 -4.22
CA ILE A 36 -9.44 5.33 -3.56
C ILE A 36 -8.36 5.52 -4.60
N LYS A 37 -8.04 6.78 -4.91
CA LYS A 37 -6.93 7.14 -5.79
C LYS A 37 -5.76 7.60 -4.94
N VAL A 38 -4.60 6.99 -5.14
CA VAL A 38 -3.36 7.40 -4.49
C VAL A 38 -2.42 7.92 -5.55
N THR A 39 -1.92 9.14 -5.37
CA THR A 39 -0.90 9.76 -6.23
C THR A 39 0.35 9.98 -5.40
N THR A 40 1.49 9.49 -5.89
CA THR A 40 2.79 9.63 -5.23
C THR A 40 3.54 10.83 -5.80
N SER A 41 4.61 11.23 -5.10
CA SER A 41 5.53 12.28 -5.55
C SER A 41 6.93 11.70 -5.71
N ASN A 42 7.78 11.77 -4.69
CA ASN A 42 9.20 11.43 -4.78
C ASN A 42 9.57 10.06 -4.20
N SER A 43 8.59 9.24 -3.82
CA SER A 43 8.83 7.94 -3.19
C SER A 43 7.86 6.90 -3.69
N ASP A 44 8.39 5.69 -3.83
CA ASP A 44 7.59 4.49 -3.98
C ASP A 44 6.77 4.25 -2.71
N VAL A 45 5.61 3.62 -2.88
CA VAL A 45 4.74 3.24 -1.78
C VAL A 45 4.07 1.91 -2.09
N LEU A 46 4.00 1.04 -1.10
CA LEU A 46 3.04 -0.05 -1.08
C LEU A 46 1.82 0.41 -0.29
N VAL A 47 0.66 0.43 -0.94
CA VAL A 47 -0.60 0.76 -0.29
C VAL A 47 -1.32 -0.53 0.07
N THR A 48 -1.84 -0.63 1.30
CA THR A 48 -2.80 -1.67 1.68
C THR A 48 -4.09 -1.02 2.17
N ILE A 49 -5.23 -1.57 1.76
CA ILE A 49 -6.56 -1.10 2.15
C ILE A 49 -7.24 -2.21 2.94
N LYS A 50 -7.69 -1.89 4.15
CA LYS A 50 -8.37 -2.82 5.04
C LYS A 50 -9.86 -2.54 5.15
N LYS A 51 -10.67 -3.61 5.20
CA LYS A 51 -12.09 -3.60 5.57
C LYS A 51 -12.28 -4.58 6.72
N LYS A 52 -12.89 -4.13 7.83
CA LYS A 52 -13.07 -4.95 9.05
C LYS A 52 -11.76 -5.63 9.52
N GLY A 53 -10.65 -4.90 9.46
CA GLY A 53 -9.32 -5.36 9.90
C GLY A 53 -8.57 -6.30 8.95
N LYS A 54 -9.16 -6.69 7.81
CA LYS A 54 -8.52 -7.56 6.80
C LYS A 54 -8.08 -6.74 5.58
N VAL A 55 -6.89 -7.03 5.05
CA VAL A 55 -6.45 -6.45 3.75
C VAL A 55 -7.37 -6.98 2.66
N VAL A 56 -7.97 -6.06 1.89
CA VAL A 56 -8.86 -6.38 0.78
C VAL A 56 -8.34 -5.88 -0.56
N ARG A 57 -7.39 -4.92 -0.55
CA ARG A 57 -6.67 -4.44 -1.72
C ARG A 57 -5.25 -4.08 -1.34
N HIS A 58 -4.33 -4.23 -2.27
CA HIS A 58 -2.97 -3.72 -2.15
C HIS A 58 -2.39 -3.43 -3.53
N ALA A 59 -1.52 -2.44 -3.62
CA ALA A 59 -0.75 -2.20 -4.83
C ALA A 59 0.56 -1.48 -4.49
N PHE A 60 1.60 -1.81 -5.24
CA PHE A 60 2.80 -1.00 -5.34
C PHE A 60 2.51 0.18 -6.28
N ILE A 61 3.00 1.37 -5.94
CA ILE A 61 2.88 2.58 -6.75
C ILE A 61 4.27 3.22 -6.79
N GLU A 62 4.81 3.36 -7.99
CA GLU A 62 6.11 4.00 -8.22
C GLU A 62 6.06 5.48 -7.84
N ALA A 63 7.21 6.08 -7.55
CA ALA A 63 7.33 7.52 -7.43
C ALA A 63 6.81 8.25 -8.69
N ASN A 64 6.12 9.38 -8.50
CA ASN A 64 5.50 10.24 -9.51
C ASN A 64 4.39 9.58 -10.35
N ASP A 65 3.73 8.56 -9.80
CA ASP A 65 2.64 7.86 -10.47
C ASP A 65 1.36 7.83 -9.61
N SER A 66 0.29 7.26 -10.14
CA SER A 66 -0.96 7.10 -9.42
C SER A 66 -1.63 5.76 -9.71
N TYR A 67 -2.32 5.25 -8.70
CA TYR A 67 -3.15 4.06 -8.84
C TYR A 67 -4.52 4.28 -8.22
N THR A 68 -5.55 3.76 -8.88
CA THR A 68 -6.94 3.85 -8.41
C THR A 68 -7.46 2.47 -8.06
N PHE A 69 -7.75 2.29 -6.78
CA PHE A 69 -8.44 1.11 -6.27
C PHE A 69 -9.94 1.27 -6.46
N SER A 70 -10.63 0.18 -6.80
CA SER A 70 -12.09 0.14 -6.93
C SER A 70 -12.68 -1.00 -6.09
N PHE A 71 -13.79 -0.72 -5.41
CA PHE A 71 -14.47 -1.65 -4.50
C PHE A 71 -15.91 -1.21 -4.24
N ALA A 72 -16.75 -2.15 -3.79
CA ALA A 72 -18.11 -1.87 -3.35
C ALA A 72 -18.13 -0.90 -2.14
N ASN A 73 -19.28 -0.28 -1.87
CA ASN A 73 -19.43 0.65 -0.77
C ASN A 73 -19.08 0.06 0.61
N GLY A 74 -18.66 0.93 1.52
CA GLY A 74 -18.36 0.57 2.89
C GLY A 74 -17.22 1.37 3.51
N THR A 75 -16.81 0.94 4.70
CA THR A 75 -15.77 1.61 5.46
C THR A 75 -14.42 0.94 5.26
N TYR A 76 -13.44 1.73 4.82
CA TYR A 76 -12.10 1.28 4.45
C TYR A 76 -11.06 2.10 5.20
N GLN A 77 -9.96 1.46 5.59
CA GLN A 77 -8.80 2.14 6.17
C GLN A 77 -7.59 1.93 5.28
N VAL A 78 -6.90 3.01 4.95
CA VAL A 78 -5.73 2.99 4.07
C VAL A 78 -4.45 3.05 4.91
N PHE A 79 -3.48 2.23 4.52
CA PHE A 79 -2.13 2.21 5.05
C PHE A 79 -1.14 2.42 3.92
N PHE A 80 -0.05 3.08 4.25
CA PHE A 80 1.03 3.44 3.33
C PHE A 80 2.33 2.91 3.90
N TYR A 81 3.03 2.10 3.12
CA TYR A 81 4.35 1.60 3.44
C TYR A 81 5.33 2.18 2.43
N TYR A 82 6.13 3.15 2.85
CA TYR A 82 7.12 3.82 2.03
C TYR A 82 8.48 3.17 2.17
N GLY A 83 9.32 3.31 1.17
CA GLY A 83 10.73 2.98 1.25
C GLY A 83 11.41 2.98 -0.11
N LYS A 84 12.61 2.41 -0.17
CA LYS A 84 13.38 2.26 -1.41
C LYS A 84 13.92 0.84 -1.56
N GLY A 85 14.04 0.40 -2.81
CA GLY A 85 14.63 -0.88 -3.17
C GLY A 85 13.79 -2.06 -2.69
N TRP A 86 12.67 -2.31 -3.38
CA TRP A 86 11.81 -3.45 -3.08
C TRP A 86 12.58 -4.77 -3.19
N ASN A 87 12.55 -5.55 -2.12
CA ASN A 87 13.19 -6.86 -2.03
C ASN A 87 12.11 -7.93 -1.80
N PRO A 88 11.80 -8.78 -2.80
CA PRO A 88 10.76 -9.81 -2.69
C PRO A 88 11.09 -10.89 -1.65
N ASN A 89 12.35 -11.03 -1.26
CA ASN A 89 12.81 -12.04 -0.31
C ASN A 89 12.93 -11.50 1.12
N LYS A 90 12.70 -10.19 1.34
CA LYS A 90 12.72 -9.62 2.68
C LYS A 90 11.61 -10.23 3.52
N ILE A 91 11.98 -10.84 4.65
CA ILE A 91 11.02 -11.39 5.60
C ILE A 91 10.59 -10.30 6.57
N MET A 92 9.29 -10.05 6.65
CA MET A 92 8.70 -9.11 7.60
C MET A 92 7.76 -9.85 8.54
N LYS A 93 7.90 -9.60 9.84
CA LYS A 93 7.02 -10.16 10.87
C LYS A 93 5.75 -9.30 10.95
N THR A 94 4.60 -9.94 10.82
CA THR A 94 3.27 -9.32 10.91
C THR A 94 2.50 -9.92 12.08
N LYS A 95 1.30 -9.40 12.36
CA LYS A 95 0.50 -9.87 13.49
C LYS A 95 0.05 -11.32 13.30
N ASN A 96 -0.10 -11.72 12.03
CA ASN A 96 -0.62 -13.02 11.62
C ASN A 96 0.48 -13.95 11.08
N GLY A 97 1.75 -13.68 11.38
CA GLY A 97 2.88 -14.52 10.98
C GLY A 97 4.00 -13.75 10.26
N THR A 98 4.38 -14.22 9.08
CA THR A 98 5.47 -13.63 8.30
C THR A 98 5.09 -13.48 6.84
N ILE A 99 5.43 -12.34 6.26
CA ILE A 99 5.25 -12.03 4.84
C ILE A 99 6.61 -11.81 4.19
N LYS A 100 6.75 -12.27 2.94
CA LYS A 100 7.90 -11.96 2.08
C LYS A 100 7.61 -10.77 1.18
N GLY A 101 8.59 -9.90 1.03
CA GLY A 101 8.51 -8.70 0.22
C GLY A 101 8.48 -7.44 1.08
N GLY A 102 9.40 -6.50 0.85
CA GLY A 102 9.41 -5.22 1.52
C GLY A 102 10.54 -4.33 1.03
N PHE A 103 10.50 -3.05 1.40
CA PHE A 103 11.57 -2.11 1.06
C PHE A 103 12.83 -2.39 1.88
N SER A 104 13.99 -2.16 1.29
CA SER A 104 15.27 -2.42 1.96
C SER A 104 15.77 -1.20 2.75
N TYR A 105 15.29 0.00 2.40
CA TYR A 105 15.81 1.26 2.95
C TYR A 105 14.71 2.29 3.20
N ASN A 106 14.96 3.19 4.17
CA ASN A 106 14.11 4.34 4.52
C ASN A 106 12.63 3.98 4.72
N GLU A 107 12.40 2.86 5.39
CA GLU A 107 11.07 2.34 5.61
C GLU A 107 10.27 3.25 6.53
N HIS A 108 9.04 3.56 6.11
CA HIS A 108 8.10 4.31 6.92
C HIS A 108 6.69 3.78 6.74
N PHE A 109 5.93 3.72 7.84
CA PHE A 109 4.54 3.27 7.82
C PHE A 109 3.63 4.42 8.24
N GLY A 110 2.66 4.73 7.38
CA GLY A 110 1.61 5.70 7.61
C GLY A 110 0.23 5.08 7.47
N LYS A 111 -0.80 5.77 7.96
CA LYS A 111 -2.21 5.42 7.77
C LYS A 111 -3.09 6.65 7.78
N ASP A 112 -4.33 6.47 7.35
CA ASP A 112 -5.43 7.38 7.65
C ASP A 112 -6.45 6.70 8.58
N ASN A 113 -7.39 7.49 9.10
CA ASN A 113 -8.57 6.97 9.77
C ASN A 113 -9.44 6.15 8.79
N PRO A 114 -10.26 5.20 9.30
CA PRO A 114 -11.29 4.57 8.48
C PRO A 114 -12.23 5.61 7.88
N GLN A 115 -12.46 5.51 6.57
CA GLN A 115 -13.35 6.38 5.80
C GLN A 115 -14.49 5.55 5.23
N SER A 116 -15.72 6.05 5.36
CA SER A 116 -16.89 5.44 4.74
C SER A 116 -17.09 6.00 3.34
N LEU A 117 -17.13 5.11 2.35
CA LEU A 117 -17.22 5.46 0.94
C LEU A 117 -18.52 4.90 0.34
N TYR A 118 -19.24 5.76 -0.35
CA TYR A 118 -20.52 5.52 -0.99
C TYR A 118 -20.56 6.21 -2.35
N ASN A 119 -20.27 5.46 -3.41
CA ASN A 119 -20.23 5.92 -4.80
C ASN A 119 -19.34 7.17 -5.00
N ASN A 120 -18.23 7.28 -4.26
CA ASN A 120 -17.34 8.44 -4.30
C ASN A 120 -15.88 8.04 -4.46
N VAL A 121 -15.08 9.02 -4.87
CA VAL A 121 -13.63 8.91 -4.98
C VAL A 121 -12.99 9.62 -3.79
N LEU A 122 -12.16 8.90 -3.05
CA LEU A 122 -11.28 9.47 -2.04
C LEU A 122 -9.86 9.59 -2.63
N GLU A 123 -9.32 10.79 -2.66
CA GLU A 123 -7.99 11.06 -3.22
C GLU A 123 -6.95 11.30 -2.13
N TYR A 124 -5.82 10.58 -2.22
CA TYR A 124 -4.62 10.84 -1.45
C TYR A 124 -3.52 11.35 -2.37
N ARG A 125 -2.94 12.50 -2.02
CA ARG A 125 -1.73 13.04 -2.66
C ARG A 125 -0.58 12.95 -1.68
N LEU A 126 0.25 11.94 -1.86
CA LEU A 126 1.38 11.64 -0.97
C LEU A 126 2.56 12.52 -1.37
N ILE A 127 2.53 13.75 -0.87
CA ILE A 127 3.64 14.69 -0.98
C ILE A 127 4.54 14.46 0.22
N LEU A 128 5.67 13.79 0.01
CA LEU A 128 6.65 13.54 1.07
C LEU A 128 7.40 14.85 1.33
N GLN A 129 6.82 15.69 2.21
CA GLN A 129 7.44 16.94 2.63
C GLN A 129 8.33 16.66 3.84
N GLN A 130 9.61 17.04 3.76
CA GLN A 130 10.53 16.93 4.90
C GLN A 130 10.18 17.86 6.07
N ASN A 131 9.16 18.72 5.94
CA ASN A 131 8.61 19.63 6.97
C ASN A 131 7.25 20.20 6.48
N GLY A 132 6.17 19.41 6.41
CA GLY A 132 4.94 19.84 5.71
C GLY A 132 3.60 19.34 6.26
N ASN A 133 2.52 20.05 5.88
CA ASN A 133 1.16 20.03 6.47
C ASN A 133 0.31 18.76 6.24
N PHE A 134 0.75 17.82 5.39
CA PHE A 134 0.05 16.54 5.21
C PHE A 134 0.90 15.42 5.81
N SER A 135 0.64 15.08 7.07
CA SER A 135 1.21 13.90 7.70
C SER A 135 0.15 12.81 7.76
N THR A 136 0.39 11.70 7.07
CA THR A 136 -0.28 10.44 7.43
C THR A 136 -0.06 10.18 8.91
N LYS A 137 -1.02 9.58 9.59
CA LYS A 137 -0.81 9.15 10.98
C LYS A 137 0.25 8.05 11.01
N PRO A 138 1.15 8.01 12.00
CA PRO A 138 2.12 6.93 12.10
C PRO A 138 1.41 5.57 12.21
N SER A 139 1.99 4.55 11.61
CA SER A 139 1.56 3.15 11.72
C SER A 139 2.78 2.24 11.81
N ASN A 140 2.58 0.94 11.69
CA ASN A 140 3.63 -0.08 11.75
C ASN A 140 3.23 -1.33 10.96
N VAL A 141 4.20 -2.21 10.76
CA VAL A 141 4.03 -3.48 10.03
C VAL A 141 2.92 -4.38 10.59
N GLN A 142 2.64 -4.33 11.90
CA GLN A 142 1.62 -5.16 12.57
C GLN A 142 0.20 -4.68 12.27
N GLU A 143 0.03 -3.38 12.00
CA GLU A 143 -1.24 -2.78 11.65
C GLU A 143 -1.48 -2.79 10.14
N ALA A 144 -0.45 -2.48 9.35
CA ALA A 144 -0.57 -2.30 7.91
C ALA A 144 -0.77 -3.63 7.16
N LEU A 145 -0.20 -4.73 7.67
CA LEU A 145 -0.16 -6.04 7.03
C LEU A 145 -0.87 -7.09 7.90
#